data_AF-A0AAV3TYJ9-F1
#
_entry.id   AF-A0AAV3TYJ9-F1
#
_cell.length_a   1.000
_cell.length_b   1.000
_cell.length_c   1.000
_cell.angle_alpha   90.00
_cell.angle_beta   90.00
_cell.angle_gamma   90.00
#
_symmetry.space_group_name_H-M   'P 1'
#
loop_
_entity.id
_entity.type
_entity.pdbx_description
1 polymer ?
#
loop_
_entity_poly.entity_id
_entity_poly.type
_entity_poly.pdbx_seq_one_letter_code
_entity_poly.pdbx_strand_id
1 'polypeptide(L)'
;MKSLTKKQNHLHRATVFAHFDKGNIVDDYVYYYLKQLQKISGHIVFVSTAKLNDDDITQLSSMGIQVSCRANLGYDFMSYKLGIDSLDLSKYDELIICNDSVYGPLQSLEPIFCDSQFKEADVWGITDSHQYSYHLQSYFIVFRKKALNSISFKRFWDNVTELVNKKDIIEKYEVGLSKALLNDKLALASIYKSNQRTPRSIMKAVTENNFQFVKTTIQRLTEKDLWEDLPRKIRDFGNKNPTHTHWKSTILEANVPFLKVELIRENPMDVADINEIVPFLDNHFQYPTTLITNHLARLAKKT
;
A
#
# COMPACT_ATOMS: atom_id res chain seq x y z
N MET A 1 0.63 26.38 -23.90
CA MET A 1 0.65 25.28 -22.91
C MET A 1 -0.59 25.29 -22.00
N LYS A 2 -1.82 25.29 -22.56
CA LYS A 2 -3.08 25.36 -21.78
C LYS A 2 -4.11 24.25 -22.14
N SER A 3 -3.76 23.25 -22.96
CA SER A 3 -4.73 22.24 -23.45
C SER A 3 -4.63 20.85 -22.82
N LEU A 4 -3.61 20.56 -21.98
CA LEU A 4 -3.44 19.23 -21.37
C LEU A 4 -4.07 19.10 -19.97
N THR A 5 -4.33 20.21 -19.27
CA THR A 5 -4.82 20.17 -17.87
C THR A 5 -6.33 19.97 -17.73
N LYS A 6 -7.14 20.30 -18.74
CA LYS A 6 -8.62 20.16 -18.65
C LYS A 6 -9.13 18.72 -18.79
N LYS A 7 -8.35 17.79 -19.36
CA LYS A 7 -8.79 16.40 -19.61
C LYS A 7 -8.65 15.47 -18.40
N GLN A 8 -7.79 15.80 -17.44
CA GLN A 8 -7.60 15.00 -16.22
C GLN A 8 -8.70 15.24 -15.16
N ASN A 9 -9.49 16.31 -15.28
CA ASN A 9 -10.54 16.69 -14.32
C ASN A 9 -11.88 15.92 -14.44
N HIS A 10 -11.98 14.91 -15.31
CA HIS A 10 -13.25 14.23 -15.60
C HIS A 10 -13.15 12.70 -15.66
N LEU A 11 -12.10 12.08 -15.10
CA LEU A 11 -12.06 10.62 -15.03
C LEU A 11 -13.02 10.13 -13.95
N HIS A 12 -13.94 9.24 -14.33
CA HIS A 12 -14.85 8.58 -13.40
C HIS A 12 -14.09 7.46 -12.70
N ARG A 13 -13.76 7.64 -11.42
CA ARG A 13 -13.04 6.63 -10.64
C ARG A 13 -13.96 5.98 -9.60
N ALA A 14 -13.81 4.66 -9.46
CA ALA A 14 -14.33 3.90 -8.34
C ALA A 14 -13.19 3.42 -7.45
N THR A 15 -13.46 3.21 -6.17
CA THR A 15 -12.55 2.59 -5.21
C THR A 15 -13.23 1.41 -4.54
N VAL A 16 -12.51 0.29 -4.42
CA VAL A 16 -12.85 -0.80 -3.53
C VAL A 16 -11.84 -0.82 -2.38
N PHE A 17 -12.33 -0.57 -1.18
CA PHE A 17 -11.53 -0.48 0.04
C PHE A 17 -11.74 -1.75 0.89
N ALA A 18 -10.68 -2.53 1.11
CA ALA A 18 -10.73 -3.68 2.01
C ALA A 18 -10.38 -3.25 3.44
N HIS A 19 -11.22 -3.65 4.40
CA HIS A 19 -11.06 -3.31 5.82
C HIS A 19 -11.12 -4.54 6.72
N PHE A 20 -10.21 -4.59 7.70
CA PHE A 20 -10.21 -5.57 8.77
C PHE A 20 -9.72 -4.97 10.08
N ASP A 21 -10.51 -5.14 11.13
CA ASP A 21 -10.08 -4.89 12.50
C ASP A 21 -10.49 -6.05 13.41
N LYS A 22 -9.53 -6.57 14.20
CA LYS A 22 -9.78 -7.63 15.19
C LYS A 22 -10.75 -7.18 16.29
N GLY A 23 -10.80 -5.87 16.54
CA GLY A 23 -11.64 -5.23 17.51
C GLY A 23 -13.05 -4.91 17.04
N ASN A 24 -13.40 -5.24 15.78
CA ASN A 24 -14.68 -4.96 15.15
C ASN A 24 -15.05 -3.47 15.11
N ILE A 25 -14.07 -2.59 14.89
CA ILE A 25 -14.31 -1.16 14.73
C ILE A 25 -13.65 -0.63 13.47
N VAL A 26 -14.07 0.54 13.00
CA VAL A 26 -13.32 1.33 12.02
C VAL A 26 -12.49 2.39 12.76
N ASP A 27 -11.16 2.31 12.70
CA ASP A 27 -10.31 3.32 13.34
C ASP A 27 -10.36 4.69 12.64
N ASP A 28 -10.12 5.76 13.39
CA ASP A 28 -10.11 7.14 12.87
C ASP A 28 -9.15 7.35 11.68
N TYR A 29 -8.04 6.62 11.63
CA TYR A 29 -7.11 6.71 10.49
C TYR A 29 -7.71 6.15 9.19
N VAL A 30 -8.62 5.17 9.30
CA VAL A 30 -9.36 4.64 8.16
C VAL A 30 -10.36 5.68 7.66
N TYR A 31 -11.09 6.34 8.56
CA TYR A 31 -11.98 7.45 8.20
C TYR A 31 -11.22 8.61 7.55
N TYR A 32 -10.03 8.95 8.06
CA TYR A 32 -9.16 9.93 7.44
C TYR A 32 -8.79 9.52 6.01
N TYR A 33 -8.37 8.27 5.81
CA TYR A 33 -8.01 7.74 4.50
C TYR A 33 -9.18 7.79 3.52
N LEU A 34 -10.37 7.35 3.94
CA LEU A 34 -11.59 7.40 3.12
C LEU A 34 -11.92 8.84 2.70
N LYS A 35 -11.82 9.81 3.60
CA LYS A 35 -12.02 11.24 3.26
C LYS A 35 -11.02 11.73 2.22
N GLN A 36 -9.76 11.28 2.25
CA GLN A 36 -8.78 11.65 1.22
C GLN A 36 -9.08 10.95 -0.12
N LEU A 37 -9.55 9.69 -0.09
CA LEU A 37 -9.97 8.96 -1.29
C LEU A 37 -11.15 9.62 -1.99
N GLN A 38 -12.10 10.23 -1.26
CA GLN A 38 -13.24 10.95 -1.85
C GLN A 38 -12.84 12.16 -2.70
N LYS A 39 -11.64 12.70 -2.52
CA LYS A 39 -11.12 13.79 -3.36
C LYS A 39 -10.74 13.33 -4.77
N ILE A 40 -10.41 12.04 -4.91
CA ILE A 40 -9.96 11.45 -6.18
C ILE A 40 -10.94 10.41 -6.75
N SER A 41 -11.87 9.91 -5.95
CA SER A 41 -12.79 8.84 -6.31
C SER A 41 -14.23 9.23 -6.03
N GLY A 42 -15.08 9.12 -7.06
CA GLY A 42 -16.48 9.51 -6.99
C GLY A 42 -17.40 8.42 -6.44
N HIS A 43 -16.92 7.18 -6.33
CA HIS A 43 -17.66 6.08 -5.76
C HIS A 43 -16.73 5.16 -4.96
N ILE A 44 -17.05 4.91 -3.69
CA ILE A 44 -16.25 4.04 -2.81
C ILE A 44 -17.14 2.90 -2.31
N VAL A 45 -16.68 1.67 -2.54
CA VAL A 45 -17.22 0.45 -1.94
C VAL A 45 -16.29 0.02 -0.82
N PHE A 46 -16.75 0.11 0.42
CA PHE A 46 -16.03 -0.32 1.61
C PHE A 46 -16.45 -1.74 1.98
N VAL A 47 -15.51 -2.68 1.87
CA VAL A 47 -15.75 -4.09 2.14
C VAL A 47 -15.02 -4.49 3.41
N SER A 48 -15.78 -4.76 4.47
CA SER A 48 -15.23 -5.14 5.76
C SER A 48 -15.43 -6.61 6.10
N THR A 49 -14.42 -7.19 6.74
CA THR A 49 -14.49 -8.51 7.39
C THR A 49 -14.74 -8.43 8.90
N ALA A 50 -14.84 -7.21 9.44
CA ALA A 50 -15.19 -6.92 10.82
C ALA A 50 -16.72 -6.92 11.03
N LYS A 51 -17.16 -7.23 12.24
CA LYS A 51 -18.57 -7.07 12.65
C LYS A 51 -18.84 -5.62 13.06
N LEU A 52 -18.99 -4.74 12.07
CA LEU A 52 -19.20 -3.31 12.30
C LEU A 52 -20.45 -3.05 13.13
N ASN A 53 -20.37 -2.06 14.02
CA ASN A 53 -21.53 -1.56 14.77
C ASN A 53 -22.36 -0.60 13.89
N ASP A 54 -23.57 -0.26 14.36
CA ASP A 54 -24.49 0.61 13.63
C ASP A 54 -23.95 2.04 13.46
N ASP A 55 -23.15 2.52 14.41
CA ASP A 55 -22.53 3.86 14.35
C ASP A 55 -21.52 3.94 13.20
N ASP A 56 -20.65 2.93 13.07
CA ASP A 56 -19.65 2.83 11.99
C ASP A 56 -20.33 2.77 10.62
N ILE A 57 -21.38 1.95 10.50
CA ILE A 57 -22.18 1.81 9.26
C ILE A 57 -22.88 3.12 8.93
N THR A 58 -23.48 3.78 9.91
CA THR A 58 -24.17 5.07 9.74
C THR A 58 -23.19 6.15 9.32
N GLN A 59 -22.03 6.22 9.97
CA GLN A 59 -20.98 7.18 9.64
C GLN A 59 -20.46 6.98 8.21
N LEU A 60 -20.13 5.75 7.82
CA LEU A 60 -19.71 5.43 6.45
C LEU A 60 -20.80 5.77 5.42
N SER A 61 -22.05 5.42 5.70
CA SER A 61 -23.18 5.71 4.80
C SER A 61 -23.42 7.21 4.66
N SER A 62 -23.27 7.99 5.73
CA SER A 62 -23.39 9.45 5.71
C SER A 62 -22.30 10.13 4.85
N MET A 63 -21.14 9.47 4.69
CA MET A 63 -20.10 9.88 3.74
C MET A 63 -20.43 9.50 2.29
N GLY A 64 -21.54 8.82 2.00
CA GLY A 64 -21.88 8.33 0.67
C GLY A 64 -21.07 7.10 0.24
N ILE A 65 -20.53 6.35 1.20
CA ILE A 65 -19.75 5.14 0.96
C ILE A 65 -20.68 3.93 0.98
N GLN A 66 -20.61 3.10 -0.05
CA GLN A 66 -21.32 1.83 -0.08
C GLN A 66 -20.63 0.83 0.84
N VAL A 67 -21.34 0.33 1.86
CA VAL A 67 -20.78 -0.62 2.84
C VAL A 67 -21.21 -2.04 2.52
N SER A 68 -20.26 -2.97 2.53
CA SER A 68 -20.51 -4.41 2.46
C SER A 68 -19.73 -5.14 3.55
N CYS A 69 -20.41 -6.01 4.30
CA CYS A 69 -19.77 -6.86 5.29
C CYS A 69 -19.70 -8.31 4.79
N ARG A 70 -18.62 -9.02 5.12
CA ARG A 70 -18.42 -10.42 4.76
C ARG A 70 -17.70 -11.20 5.85
N ALA A 71 -17.73 -12.52 5.76
CA ALA A 71 -16.92 -13.36 6.64
C ALA A 71 -15.42 -13.14 6.41
N ASN A 72 -14.62 -13.25 7.48
CA ASN A 72 -13.16 -13.11 7.42
C ASN A 72 -12.48 -14.36 6.85
N LEU A 73 -12.72 -14.63 5.57
CA LEU A 73 -12.13 -15.74 4.80
C LEU A 73 -11.45 -15.17 3.55
N GLY A 74 -10.38 -15.77 3.04
CA GLY A 74 -9.77 -15.35 1.76
C GLY A 74 -9.18 -13.93 1.71
N TYR A 75 -8.98 -13.27 2.86
CA TYR A 75 -8.26 -11.99 3.02
C TYR A 75 -8.73 -10.87 2.06
N ASP A 76 -7.89 -9.86 1.84
CA ASP A 76 -8.22 -8.64 1.10
C ASP A 76 -8.64 -8.90 -0.35
N PHE A 77 -8.05 -9.90 -1.03
CA PHE A 77 -8.40 -10.18 -2.43
C PHE A 77 -9.85 -10.64 -2.59
N MET A 78 -10.40 -11.36 -1.63
CA MET A 78 -11.84 -11.67 -1.64
C MET A 78 -12.69 -10.42 -1.34
N SER A 79 -12.21 -9.51 -0.50
CA SER A 79 -12.89 -8.22 -0.27
C SER A 79 -12.86 -7.35 -1.53
N TYR A 80 -11.73 -7.29 -2.23
CA TYR A 80 -11.60 -6.64 -3.54
C TYR A 80 -12.54 -7.26 -4.56
N LYS A 81 -12.55 -8.59 -4.68
CA LYS A 81 -13.48 -9.29 -5.58
C LYS A 81 -14.93 -8.90 -5.31
N LEU A 82 -15.37 -8.99 -4.05
CA LEU A 82 -16.76 -8.68 -3.68
C LEU A 82 -17.14 -7.25 -4.04
N GLY A 83 -16.25 -6.28 -3.77
CA GLY A 83 -16.49 -4.89 -4.15
C GLY A 83 -16.48 -4.68 -5.66
N ILE A 84 -15.56 -5.32 -6.39
CA ILE A 84 -15.48 -5.26 -7.85
C ILE A 84 -16.74 -5.84 -8.50
N ASP A 85 -17.21 -7.00 -8.03
CA ASP A 85 -18.41 -7.68 -8.53
C ASP A 85 -19.69 -6.85 -8.29
N SER A 86 -19.66 -5.93 -7.32
CA SER A 86 -20.79 -5.00 -7.05
C SER A 86 -20.83 -3.78 -7.98
N LEU A 87 -19.77 -3.55 -8.77
CA LEU A 87 -19.63 -2.39 -9.64
C LEU A 87 -19.88 -2.75 -11.11
N ASP A 88 -20.59 -1.87 -11.81
CA ASP A 88 -20.59 -1.87 -13.28
C ASP A 88 -19.33 -1.13 -13.78
N LEU A 89 -18.23 -1.89 -13.95
CA LEU A 89 -16.93 -1.36 -14.37
C LEU A 89 -16.98 -0.62 -15.71
N SER A 90 -18.00 -0.83 -16.55
CA SER A 90 -18.14 -0.11 -17.82
C SER A 90 -18.32 1.40 -17.63
N LYS A 91 -18.82 1.84 -16.46
CA LYS A 91 -19.06 3.23 -16.10
C LYS A 91 -17.82 3.99 -15.60
N TYR A 92 -16.72 3.30 -15.35
CA TYR A 92 -15.52 3.89 -14.75
C TYR A 92 -14.34 3.88 -15.71
N ASP A 93 -13.55 4.94 -15.64
CA ASP A 93 -12.28 5.07 -16.37
C ASP A 93 -11.12 4.44 -15.60
N GLU A 94 -11.19 4.48 -14.27
CA GLU A 94 -10.20 3.89 -13.38
C GLU A 94 -10.88 3.20 -12.18
N LEU A 95 -10.25 2.12 -11.71
CA LEU A 95 -10.59 1.43 -10.46
C LEU A 95 -9.39 1.48 -9.53
N ILE A 96 -9.60 1.89 -8.30
CA ILE A 96 -8.63 1.80 -7.22
C ILE A 96 -9.00 0.60 -6.35
N ILE A 97 -8.05 -0.27 -6.07
CA ILE A 97 -8.14 -1.19 -4.92
C ILE A 97 -7.14 -0.73 -3.86
N CYS A 98 -7.58 -0.67 -2.61
CA CYS A 98 -6.69 -0.33 -1.49
C CYS A 98 -7.20 -0.89 -0.16
N ASN A 99 -6.33 -0.92 0.85
CA ASN A 99 -6.68 -1.42 2.17
C ASN A 99 -6.13 -0.54 3.30
N ASP A 100 -6.54 -0.87 4.52
CA ASP A 100 -6.18 -0.22 5.78
C ASP A 100 -4.82 -0.68 6.37
N SER A 101 -3.99 -1.43 5.62
CA SER A 101 -2.66 -1.87 6.08
C SER A 101 -1.62 -0.73 6.18
N VAL A 102 -2.03 0.51 5.95
CA VAL A 102 -1.20 1.71 5.92
C VAL A 102 -1.86 2.87 6.66
N TYR A 103 -1.04 3.69 7.29
CA TYR A 103 -1.38 5.05 7.69
C TYR A 103 -1.18 6.01 6.51
N GLY A 104 -2.09 6.97 6.40
CA GLY A 104 -2.03 8.01 5.39
C GLY A 104 -3.37 8.24 4.69
N PRO A 105 -3.36 8.94 3.55
CA PRO A 105 -2.15 9.44 2.89
C PRO A 105 -1.51 10.59 3.67
N LEU A 106 -0.17 10.63 3.75
CA LEU A 106 0.61 11.65 4.46
C LEU A 106 0.64 13.00 3.72
N GLN A 107 0.29 12.99 2.43
CA GLN A 107 0.19 14.13 1.52
C GLN A 107 -0.97 13.92 0.54
N SER A 108 -1.37 14.95 -0.23
CA SER A 108 -2.46 14.77 -1.21
C SER A 108 -2.11 13.67 -2.22
N LEU A 109 -3.09 12.81 -2.53
CA LEU A 109 -2.97 11.80 -3.58
C LEU A 109 -3.14 12.38 -4.98
N GLU A 110 -3.81 13.53 -5.13
CA GLU A 110 -4.14 14.13 -6.43
C GLU A 110 -2.93 14.31 -7.35
N PRO A 111 -1.76 14.80 -6.89
CA PRO A 111 -0.59 14.97 -7.75
C PRO A 111 -0.09 13.65 -8.36
N ILE A 112 -0.27 12.52 -7.67
CA ILE A 112 0.18 11.19 -8.14
C ILE A 112 -0.59 10.78 -9.41
N PHE A 113 -1.89 11.09 -9.48
CA PHE A 113 -2.72 10.80 -10.65
C PHE A 113 -2.35 11.65 -11.87
N CYS A 114 -1.61 12.75 -11.65
CA CYS A 114 -1.11 13.63 -12.70
C CYS A 114 0.36 13.35 -13.06
N ASP A 115 1.02 12.40 -12.40
CA ASP A 115 2.43 12.13 -12.62
C ASP A 115 2.69 11.55 -14.01
N SER A 116 3.60 12.20 -14.74
CA SER A 116 4.03 11.81 -16.07
C SER A 116 4.62 10.39 -16.12
N GLN A 117 5.18 9.88 -15.02
CA GLN A 117 5.73 8.52 -14.97
C GLN A 117 4.66 7.45 -15.19
N PHE A 118 3.39 7.77 -14.91
CA PHE A 118 2.25 6.88 -15.11
C PHE A 118 1.55 7.10 -16.43
N LYS A 119 2.01 8.00 -17.31
CA LYS A 119 1.28 8.37 -18.52
C LYS A 119 0.95 7.17 -19.41
N GLU A 120 1.91 6.25 -19.57
CA GLU A 120 1.78 5.06 -20.43
C GLU A 120 1.38 3.80 -19.65
N ALA A 121 1.13 3.89 -18.34
CA ALA A 121 0.77 2.75 -17.52
C ALA A 121 -0.70 2.37 -17.70
N ASP A 122 -0.96 1.09 -17.95
CA ASP A 122 -2.31 0.51 -17.92
C ASP A 122 -2.76 0.18 -16.49
N VAL A 123 -1.78 -0.15 -15.64
CA VAL A 123 -1.95 -0.44 -14.21
C VAL A 123 -0.78 0.18 -13.44
N TRP A 124 -1.05 0.81 -12.30
CA TRP A 124 0.02 1.31 -11.45
C TRP A 124 -0.26 1.11 -9.96
N GLY A 125 0.79 1.00 -9.16
CA GLY A 125 0.69 0.89 -7.71
C GLY A 125 1.63 1.87 -7.00
N ILE A 126 1.54 1.95 -5.67
CA ILE A 126 2.44 2.81 -4.90
C ILE A 126 3.85 2.21 -4.86
N THR A 127 3.97 0.92 -4.61
CA THR A 127 5.24 0.20 -4.59
C THR A 127 5.14 -1.09 -5.41
N ASP A 128 6.28 -1.53 -5.93
CA ASP A 128 6.45 -2.89 -6.42
C ASP A 128 7.34 -3.72 -5.49
N SER A 129 7.40 -5.01 -5.78
CA SER A 129 8.29 -5.96 -5.14
C SER A 129 8.79 -6.97 -6.16
N HIS A 130 10.07 -7.33 -6.03
CA HIS A 130 10.68 -8.45 -6.75
C HIS A 130 10.82 -9.70 -5.86
N GLN A 131 10.24 -9.68 -4.64
CA GLN A 131 10.20 -10.84 -3.78
C GLN A 131 9.38 -11.94 -4.48
N TYR A 132 9.98 -13.11 -4.71
CA TYR A 132 9.49 -14.21 -5.56
C TYR A 132 9.45 -13.92 -7.06
N SER A 133 8.79 -12.84 -7.47
CA SER A 133 8.69 -12.36 -8.85
C SER A 133 8.26 -10.90 -8.84
N TYR A 134 8.49 -10.17 -9.92
CA TYR A 134 7.96 -8.80 -10.05
C TYR A 134 6.44 -8.77 -9.85
N HIS A 135 5.97 -7.87 -8.98
CA HIS A 135 4.56 -7.56 -8.77
C HIS A 135 4.34 -6.19 -8.12
N LEU A 136 3.17 -5.61 -8.34
CA LEU A 136 2.67 -4.46 -7.58
C LEU A 136 2.09 -4.92 -6.24
N GLN A 137 2.34 -4.16 -5.17
CA GLN A 137 1.81 -4.49 -3.85
C GLN A 137 0.35 -4.04 -3.71
N SER A 138 -0.52 -4.93 -3.23
CA SER A 138 -1.98 -4.77 -3.33
C SER A 138 -2.63 -3.82 -2.32
N TYR A 139 -1.87 -3.06 -1.53
CA TYR A 139 -2.44 -2.09 -0.59
C TYR A 139 -2.91 -0.81 -1.26
N PHE A 140 -2.45 -0.56 -2.49
CA PHE A 140 -2.96 0.50 -3.36
C PHE A 140 -2.54 0.22 -4.82
N ILE A 141 -3.51 -0.14 -5.67
CA ILE A 141 -3.33 -0.34 -7.11
C ILE A 141 -4.46 0.37 -7.85
N VAL A 142 -4.11 1.00 -8.97
CA VAL A 142 -5.04 1.64 -9.88
C VAL A 142 -5.00 0.92 -11.23
N PHE A 143 -6.16 0.49 -11.68
CA PHE A 143 -6.38 -0.09 -13.00
C PHE A 143 -7.06 0.93 -13.90
N ARG A 144 -6.51 1.18 -15.09
CA ARG A 144 -7.13 2.05 -16.09
C ARG A 144 -8.03 1.28 -17.04
N LYS A 145 -8.84 2.01 -17.81
CA LYS A 145 -9.81 1.47 -18.77
C LYS A 145 -9.30 0.30 -19.61
N LYS A 146 -8.06 0.37 -20.12
CA LYS A 146 -7.48 -0.72 -20.92
C LYS A 146 -7.28 -2.00 -20.10
N ALA A 147 -6.81 -1.89 -18.85
CA ALA A 147 -6.72 -3.02 -17.94
C ALA A 147 -8.11 -3.52 -17.50
N LEU A 148 -9.05 -2.63 -17.20
CA LEU A 148 -10.42 -3.00 -16.81
C LEU A 148 -11.15 -3.82 -17.88
N ASN A 149 -10.87 -3.53 -19.16
CA ASN A 149 -11.44 -4.25 -20.30
C ASN A 149 -10.61 -5.47 -20.74
N SER A 150 -9.52 -5.78 -20.04
CA SER A 150 -8.63 -6.86 -20.46
C SER A 150 -9.16 -8.24 -20.07
N ILE A 151 -8.82 -9.25 -20.87
CA ILE A 151 -9.21 -10.63 -20.59
C ILE A 151 -8.47 -11.13 -19.34
N SER A 152 -7.23 -10.72 -19.14
CA SER A 152 -6.43 -11.06 -17.96
C SER A 152 -7.06 -10.54 -16.67
N PHE A 153 -7.55 -9.30 -16.64
CA PHE A 153 -8.22 -8.71 -15.49
C PHE A 153 -9.49 -9.50 -15.14
N LYS A 154 -10.38 -9.67 -16.12
CA LYS A 154 -11.63 -10.42 -15.92
C LYS A 154 -11.36 -11.84 -15.43
N ARG A 155 -10.49 -12.58 -16.13
CA ARG A 155 -10.14 -13.96 -15.75
C ARG A 155 -9.52 -14.04 -14.36
N PHE A 156 -8.66 -13.10 -13.98
CA PHE A 156 -8.05 -13.10 -12.66
C PHE A 156 -9.13 -13.00 -11.57
N TRP A 157 -9.98 -11.97 -11.63
CA TRP A 157 -11.01 -11.73 -10.61
C TRP A 157 -12.13 -12.77 -10.62
N ASP A 158 -12.45 -13.38 -11.78
CA ASP A 158 -13.38 -14.52 -11.86
C ASP A 158 -12.83 -15.76 -11.13
N ASN A 159 -11.50 -15.90 -11.01
CA ASN A 159 -10.82 -17.05 -10.40
C ASN A 159 -10.26 -16.77 -9.00
N VAL A 160 -10.52 -15.59 -8.42
CA VAL A 160 -10.24 -15.34 -7.00
C VAL A 160 -11.25 -16.15 -6.17
N THR A 161 -10.70 -16.94 -5.24
CA THR A 161 -11.42 -17.92 -4.41
C THR A 161 -10.93 -17.80 -2.98
N GLU A 162 -11.61 -18.45 -2.04
CA GLU A 162 -11.11 -18.48 -0.67
C GLU A 162 -9.82 -19.32 -0.58
N LEU A 163 -8.75 -18.70 -0.12
CA LEU A 163 -7.50 -19.37 0.24
C LEU A 163 -7.27 -19.22 1.74
N VAL A 164 -6.80 -20.30 2.36
CA VAL A 164 -6.52 -20.34 3.80
C VAL A 164 -5.07 -19.95 4.12
N ASN A 165 -4.16 -20.12 3.17
CA ASN A 165 -2.72 -19.92 3.37
C ASN A 165 -2.22 -18.57 2.83
N LYS A 166 -1.57 -17.78 3.70
CA LYS A 166 -0.97 -16.47 3.37
C LYS A 166 0.05 -16.54 2.24
N LYS A 167 0.86 -17.61 2.17
CA LYS A 167 1.85 -17.78 1.09
C LYS A 167 1.16 -17.96 -0.27
N ASP A 168 0.13 -18.78 -0.31
CA ASP A 168 -0.64 -19.05 -1.52
C ASP A 168 -1.35 -17.77 -2.00
N ILE A 169 -1.74 -16.89 -1.08
CA ILE A 169 -2.30 -15.56 -1.43
C ILE A 169 -1.26 -14.67 -2.09
N ILE A 170 -0.06 -14.55 -1.53
CA ILE A 170 0.99 -13.72 -2.15
C ILE A 170 1.34 -14.27 -3.54
N GLU A 171 1.56 -15.58 -3.66
CA GLU A 171 1.97 -16.21 -4.91
C GLU A 171 0.83 -16.22 -5.97
N LYS A 172 -0.40 -16.57 -5.58
CA LYS A 172 -1.53 -16.69 -6.50
C LYS A 172 -2.20 -15.35 -6.78
N TYR A 173 -2.21 -14.43 -5.83
CA TYR A 173 -2.94 -13.16 -5.97
C TYR A 173 -2.05 -11.96 -6.23
N GLU A 174 -1.15 -11.55 -5.34
CA GLU A 174 -0.31 -10.37 -5.61
C GLU A 174 0.61 -10.59 -6.81
N VAL A 175 1.37 -11.68 -6.78
CA VAL A 175 2.26 -12.09 -7.87
C VAL A 175 1.45 -12.54 -9.08
N GLY A 176 0.40 -13.33 -8.88
CA GLY A 176 -0.43 -13.84 -9.97
C GLY A 176 -1.17 -12.74 -10.74
N LEU A 177 -1.67 -11.70 -10.06
CA LEU A 177 -2.30 -10.54 -10.70
C LEU A 177 -1.33 -9.84 -11.65
N SER A 178 -0.16 -9.46 -11.14
CA SER A 178 0.82 -8.72 -11.93
C SER A 178 1.32 -9.55 -13.12
N LYS A 179 1.56 -10.85 -12.92
CA LYS A 179 1.92 -11.78 -13.99
C LYS A 179 0.82 -11.90 -15.05
N ALA A 180 -0.44 -12.05 -14.64
CA ALA A 180 -1.56 -12.17 -15.56
C ALA A 180 -1.68 -10.93 -16.46
N LEU A 181 -1.54 -9.74 -15.88
CA LEU A 181 -1.61 -8.46 -16.60
C LEU A 181 -0.43 -8.28 -17.56
N LEU A 182 0.79 -8.61 -17.13
CA LEU A 182 1.99 -8.54 -17.97
C LEU A 182 1.94 -9.53 -19.15
N ASN A 183 1.41 -10.74 -18.92
CA ASN A 183 1.22 -11.73 -19.98
C ASN A 183 0.24 -11.24 -21.06
N ASP A 184 -0.69 -10.36 -20.69
CA ASP A 184 -1.61 -9.65 -21.59
C ASP A 184 -1.01 -8.36 -22.18
N LYS A 185 0.30 -8.17 -22.01
CA LYS A 185 1.08 -7.03 -22.51
C LYS A 185 0.58 -5.67 -21.98
N LEU A 186 0.00 -5.66 -20.79
CA LEU A 186 -0.36 -4.43 -20.10
C LEU A 186 0.88 -3.80 -19.45
N ALA A 187 0.99 -2.49 -19.54
CA ALA A 187 2.09 -1.73 -18.95
C ALA A 187 1.84 -1.52 -17.44
N LEU A 188 2.76 -2.01 -16.60
CA LEU A 188 2.75 -1.83 -15.16
C LEU A 188 3.76 -0.77 -14.73
N ALA A 189 3.42 0.03 -13.72
CA ALA A 189 4.31 1.02 -13.12
C ALA A 189 4.10 1.14 -11.61
N SER A 190 5.10 1.67 -10.91
CA SER A 190 5.09 1.91 -9.46
C SER A 190 5.73 3.26 -9.16
N ILE A 191 5.31 3.92 -8.07
CA ILE A 191 6.02 5.12 -7.57
C ILE A 191 7.40 4.69 -7.10
N TYR A 192 7.44 3.73 -6.19
CA TYR A 192 8.68 3.15 -5.69
C TYR A 192 9.02 1.86 -6.45
N LYS A 193 10.17 1.88 -7.14
CA LYS A 193 10.72 0.75 -7.88
C LYS A 193 11.78 0.02 -7.05
N SER A 194 11.46 -1.19 -6.60
CA SER A 194 12.32 -1.99 -5.73
C SER A 194 13.59 -2.53 -6.40
N ASN A 195 13.66 -2.56 -7.74
CA ASN A 195 14.85 -2.95 -8.49
C ASN A 195 15.87 -1.82 -8.72
N GLN A 196 15.54 -0.57 -8.40
CA GLN A 196 16.47 0.56 -8.55
C GLN A 196 17.35 0.78 -7.31
N ARG A 197 17.46 -0.23 -6.43
CA ARG A 197 18.32 -0.18 -5.25
C ARG A 197 19.79 -0.19 -5.69
N THR A 198 20.46 0.93 -5.43
CA THR A 198 21.92 1.02 -5.57
C THR A 198 22.60 0.63 -4.24
N PRO A 199 23.84 0.12 -4.26
CA PRO A 199 24.62 -0.07 -3.03
C PRO A 199 24.66 1.17 -2.14
N ARG A 200 24.63 2.37 -2.75
CA ARG A 200 24.56 3.66 -2.05
C ARG A 200 23.24 3.86 -1.28
N SER A 201 22.11 3.45 -1.86
CA SER A 201 20.80 3.49 -1.17
C SER A 201 20.73 2.53 0.02
N ILE A 202 21.34 1.34 -0.10
CA ILE A 202 21.44 0.36 0.99
C ILE A 202 22.34 0.91 2.10
N MET A 203 23.50 1.47 1.74
CA MET A 203 24.43 2.05 2.72
C MET A 203 23.78 3.21 3.47
N LYS A 204 23.07 4.10 2.77
CA LYS A 204 22.31 5.21 3.37
C LYS A 204 21.28 4.73 4.39
N ALA A 205 20.55 3.65 4.08
CA ALA A 205 19.58 3.06 5.00
C ALA A 205 20.22 2.49 6.28
N VAL A 206 21.41 1.91 6.13
CA VAL A 206 22.19 1.38 7.25
C VAL A 206 22.66 2.52 8.17
N THR A 207 23.06 3.66 7.61
CA THR A 207 23.44 4.85 8.39
C THR A 207 22.23 5.57 9.01
N GLU A 208 21.10 5.67 8.29
CA GLU A 208 19.90 6.41 8.74
C GLU A 208 19.10 5.72 9.84
N ASN A 209 19.13 4.38 9.90
CA ASN A 209 18.36 3.60 10.88
C ASN A 209 19.18 3.26 12.14
N ASN A 210 20.37 3.84 12.31
CA ASN A 210 21.14 3.83 13.57
C ASN A 210 21.26 2.43 14.21
N PHE A 211 21.35 1.36 13.41
CA PHE A 211 21.30 -0.02 13.90
C PHE A 211 22.37 -0.23 14.99
N GLN A 212 21.94 -0.57 16.19
CA GLN A 212 22.86 -0.78 17.31
C GLN A 212 23.87 -1.92 17.03
N PHE A 213 23.46 -2.91 16.23
CA PHE A 213 24.31 -4.01 15.74
C PHE A 213 25.38 -3.55 14.72
N VAL A 214 25.07 -2.52 13.93
CA VAL A 214 25.97 -1.98 12.91
C VAL A 214 27.06 -1.14 13.56
N LYS A 215 26.76 -0.38 14.63
CA LYS A 215 27.78 0.37 15.38
C LYS A 215 28.91 -0.53 15.91
N THR A 216 28.60 -1.72 16.41
CA THR A 216 29.59 -2.65 16.96
C THR A 216 30.40 -3.38 15.87
N THR A 217 29.80 -3.60 14.71
CA THR A 217 30.43 -4.34 13.60
C THR A 217 31.23 -3.42 12.67
N ILE A 218 30.73 -2.22 12.38
CA ILE A 218 31.38 -1.23 11.50
C ILE A 218 32.65 -0.61 12.13
N GLN A 219 32.73 -0.49 13.46
CA GLN A 219 33.92 0.06 14.12
C GLN A 219 35.18 -0.81 13.98
N ARG A 220 35.08 -2.05 13.46
CA ARG A 220 36.19 -3.01 13.39
C ARG A 220 36.58 -3.48 11.99
N LEU A 221 35.90 -3.01 10.94
CA LEU A 221 36.06 -3.55 9.59
C LEU A 221 36.62 -2.49 8.64
N THR A 222 37.62 -2.86 7.85
CA THR A 222 38.12 -2.00 6.76
C THR A 222 37.18 -2.05 5.56
N GLU A 223 37.31 -1.11 4.61
CA GLU A 223 36.51 -1.07 3.36
C GLU A 223 36.45 -2.40 2.60
N LYS A 224 37.47 -3.25 2.78
CA LYS A 224 37.58 -4.57 2.13
C LYS A 224 36.84 -5.67 2.91
N ASP A 225 36.83 -5.61 4.24
CA ASP A 225 36.15 -6.60 5.10
C ASP A 225 34.61 -6.45 5.07
N LEU A 226 34.12 -5.26 4.70
CA LEU A 226 32.69 -4.99 4.45
C LEU A 226 32.10 -5.85 3.32
N TRP A 227 32.92 -6.44 2.42
CA TRP A 227 32.42 -7.17 1.26
C TRP A 227 32.36 -8.69 1.46
N GLU A 228 33.24 -9.26 2.28
CA GLU A 228 33.35 -10.71 2.45
C GLU A 228 32.63 -11.24 3.71
N ASP A 229 32.52 -10.44 4.78
CA ASP A 229 31.96 -10.84 6.10
C ASP A 229 30.60 -10.21 6.45
N LEU A 230 29.87 -9.74 5.43
CA LEU A 230 28.51 -9.18 5.53
C LEU A 230 27.37 -10.15 5.09
N PRO A 231 27.43 -11.50 5.19
CA PRO A 231 27.06 -12.37 4.07
C PRO A 231 25.75 -13.15 4.26
N ARG A 232 24.79 -12.71 5.08
CA ARG A 232 23.43 -13.32 5.07
C ARG A 232 22.33 -12.37 5.51
N LYS A 233 22.49 -11.72 6.66
CA LYS A 233 21.49 -10.80 7.22
C LYS A 233 21.26 -9.54 6.38
N ILE A 234 22.29 -9.00 5.71
CA ILE A 234 22.14 -7.84 4.81
C ILE A 234 21.53 -8.23 3.46
N ARG A 235 21.84 -9.44 2.96
CA ARG A 235 21.18 -10.01 1.77
C ARG A 235 19.69 -10.25 2.02
N ASP A 236 19.33 -10.66 3.23
CA ASP A 236 17.93 -10.77 3.67
C ASP A 236 17.27 -9.40 3.85
N PHE A 237 18.01 -8.36 4.25
CA PHE A 237 17.56 -6.95 4.24
C PHE A 237 17.26 -6.45 2.83
N GLY A 238 18.11 -6.82 1.86
CA GLY A 238 17.97 -6.50 0.44
C GLY A 238 16.79 -7.20 -0.24
N ASN A 239 16.34 -8.35 0.27
CA ASN A 239 15.21 -9.11 -0.28
C ASN A 239 13.86 -8.84 0.40
N LYS A 240 13.83 -7.99 1.42
CA LYS A 240 12.61 -7.62 2.16
C LYS A 240 12.00 -6.31 1.67
N ASN A 241 10.70 -6.15 1.94
CA ASN A 241 9.88 -5.01 1.52
C ASN A 241 10.56 -3.66 1.89
N PRO A 242 10.89 -2.79 0.91
CA PRO A 242 11.60 -1.53 1.15
C PRO A 242 10.85 -0.59 2.10
N THR A 243 9.52 -0.63 2.07
CA THR A 243 8.70 0.19 2.98
C THR A 243 8.89 -0.19 4.45
N HIS A 244 9.49 -1.35 4.74
CA HIS A 244 9.80 -1.81 6.10
C HIS A 244 11.27 -1.60 6.49
N THR A 245 12.16 -1.29 5.56
CA THR A 245 13.61 -1.14 5.81
C THR A 245 14.14 0.26 5.51
N HIS A 246 13.42 1.03 4.69
CA HIS A 246 13.82 2.35 4.16
C HIS A 246 12.66 3.34 4.25
N TRP A 247 11.86 3.28 5.31
CA TRP A 247 10.58 3.98 5.37
C TRP A 247 10.72 5.50 5.22
N LYS A 248 11.76 6.12 5.82
CA LYS A 248 12.05 7.56 5.67
C LYS A 248 12.34 7.96 4.22
N SER A 249 13.29 7.29 3.57
CA SER A 249 13.66 7.62 2.19
C SER A 249 12.57 7.25 1.19
N THR A 250 11.80 6.19 1.46
CA THR A 250 10.63 5.84 0.64
C THR A 250 9.58 6.96 0.69
N ILE A 251 9.34 7.53 1.88
CA ILE A 251 8.40 8.63 2.05
C ILE A 251 8.94 9.94 1.46
N LEU A 252 10.18 10.34 1.79
CA LEU A 252 10.74 11.64 1.40
C LEU A 252 11.26 11.70 -0.04
N GLU A 253 11.96 10.67 -0.48
CA GLU A 253 12.67 10.70 -1.77
C GLU A 253 11.79 10.16 -2.90
N ALA A 254 11.07 9.08 -2.62
CA ALA A 254 10.16 8.48 -3.60
C ALA A 254 8.73 9.03 -3.49
N ASN A 255 8.44 9.96 -2.58
CA ASN A 255 7.11 10.54 -2.38
C ASN A 255 6.01 9.48 -2.14
N VAL A 256 6.35 8.37 -1.48
CA VAL A 256 5.35 7.36 -1.11
C VAL A 256 4.44 7.95 -0.03
N PRO A 257 3.12 8.08 -0.28
CA PRO A 257 2.24 8.83 0.59
C PRO A 257 1.75 8.00 1.79
N PHE A 258 2.33 6.83 2.06
CA PHE A 258 1.81 5.87 3.03
C PHE A 258 2.90 5.32 3.92
N LEU A 259 2.58 5.13 5.20
CA LEU A 259 3.42 4.45 6.18
C LEU A 259 2.78 3.11 6.55
N LYS A 260 3.51 1.99 6.46
CA LYS A 260 2.94 0.66 6.77
C LYS A 260 2.59 0.54 8.26
N VAL A 261 1.41 0.00 8.56
CA VAL A 261 1.00 -0.26 9.95
C VAL A 261 1.92 -1.31 10.60
N GLU A 262 2.27 -2.37 9.85
CA GLU A 262 3.15 -3.46 10.31
C GLU A 262 4.55 -2.97 10.70
N LEU A 263 5.07 -1.94 10.01
CA LEU A 263 6.36 -1.32 10.34
C LEU A 263 6.40 -0.83 11.78
N ILE A 264 5.31 -0.24 12.29
CA ILE A 264 5.27 0.28 13.65
C ILE A 264 4.81 -0.79 14.64
N ARG A 265 3.80 -1.59 14.25
CA ARG A 265 3.18 -2.57 15.15
C ARG A 265 4.08 -3.77 15.44
N GLU A 266 4.63 -4.36 14.39
CA GLU A 266 5.44 -5.57 14.50
C GLU A 266 6.93 -5.25 14.47
N ASN A 267 7.29 -4.10 13.90
CA ASN A 267 8.66 -3.63 13.74
C ASN A 267 9.63 -4.79 13.38
N PRO A 268 9.34 -5.55 12.31
CA PRO A 268 9.97 -6.85 12.06
C PRO A 268 11.48 -6.77 11.80
N MET A 269 12.00 -5.56 11.60
CA MET A 269 13.40 -5.27 11.32
C MET A 269 14.07 -4.46 12.44
N ASP A 270 13.34 -4.11 13.50
CA ASP A 270 13.78 -3.25 14.59
C ASP A 270 14.36 -1.90 14.11
N VAL A 271 13.63 -1.24 13.20
CA VAL A 271 14.04 0.01 12.54
C VAL A 271 13.10 1.19 12.76
N ALA A 272 11.95 0.94 13.38
CA ALA A 272 10.92 1.94 13.58
C ALA A 272 10.68 2.15 15.07
N ASP A 273 11.01 3.35 15.56
CA ASP A 273 10.60 3.82 16.88
C ASP A 273 9.47 4.85 16.72
N ILE A 274 8.36 4.67 17.43
CA ILE A 274 7.26 5.63 17.43
C ILE A 274 7.70 7.02 17.93
N ASN A 275 8.65 7.06 18.87
CA ASN A 275 9.22 8.30 19.39
C ASN A 275 10.07 9.04 18.36
N GLU A 276 10.46 8.36 17.28
CA GLU A 276 11.13 8.97 16.13
C GLU A 276 10.14 9.27 15.01
N ILE A 277 9.22 8.35 14.72
CA ILE A 277 8.25 8.48 13.63
C ILE A 277 7.32 9.66 13.84
N VAL A 278 6.74 9.84 15.03
CA VAL A 278 5.77 10.93 15.26
C VAL A 278 6.41 12.30 15.05
N PRO A 279 7.53 12.66 15.73
CA PRO A 279 8.19 13.93 15.47
C PRO A 279 8.65 14.08 14.03
N PHE A 280 9.12 13.00 13.39
CA PHE A 280 9.49 13.04 11.98
C PHE A 280 8.30 13.42 11.09
N LEU A 281 7.15 12.77 11.27
CA LEU A 281 5.96 13.05 10.48
C LEU A 281 5.43 14.46 10.74
N ASP A 282 5.35 14.90 12.00
CA ASP A 282 4.89 16.24 12.37
C ASP A 282 5.76 17.36 11.75
N ASN A 283 7.07 17.11 11.61
CA ASN A 283 8.00 18.06 11.01
C ASN A 283 7.93 18.14 9.48
N HIS A 284 7.43 17.10 8.80
CA HIS A 284 7.48 17.01 7.33
C HIS A 284 6.10 17.04 6.67
N PHE A 285 5.03 16.69 7.39
CA PHE A 285 3.69 16.49 6.83
C PHE A 285 2.61 17.14 7.69
N GLN A 286 1.53 17.57 7.05
CA GLN A 286 0.31 18.00 7.74
C GLN A 286 -0.62 16.80 8.03
N TYR A 287 -0.04 15.69 8.47
CA TYR A 287 -0.77 14.48 8.81
C TYR A 287 -1.00 14.43 10.33
N PRO A 288 -2.25 14.26 10.81
CA PRO A 288 -2.52 14.21 12.24
C PRO A 288 -1.98 12.89 12.84
N THR A 289 -0.76 12.95 13.39
CA THR A 289 -0.05 11.80 13.98
C THR A 289 -0.76 11.19 15.20
N THR A 290 -1.71 11.92 15.81
CA THR A 290 -2.63 11.39 16.82
C THR A 290 -3.46 10.20 16.33
N LEU A 291 -3.74 10.12 15.02
CA LEU A 291 -4.39 8.95 14.42
C LEU A 291 -3.57 7.67 14.58
N ILE A 292 -2.23 7.78 14.49
CA ILE A 292 -1.32 6.65 14.67
C ILE A 292 -1.27 6.28 16.15
N THR A 293 -1.04 7.25 17.03
CA THR A 293 -0.86 6.97 18.46
C THR A 293 -2.14 6.43 19.11
N ASN A 294 -3.31 6.95 18.73
CA ASN A 294 -4.61 6.45 19.21
C ASN A 294 -4.86 5.00 18.77
N HIS A 295 -4.61 4.69 17.50
CA HIS A 295 -4.76 3.32 16.98
C HIS A 295 -3.83 2.33 17.71
N LEU A 296 -2.55 2.69 17.87
CA LEU A 296 -1.58 1.84 18.58
C LEU A 296 -1.95 1.65 20.06
N ALA A 297 -2.36 2.72 20.76
CA ALA A 297 -2.80 2.65 22.14
C ALA A 297 -4.03 1.76 22.31
N ARG A 298 -4.96 1.78 21.35
CA ARG A 298 -6.12 0.90 21.32
C ARG A 298 -5.72 -0.57 21.16
N LEU A 299 -4.82 -0.87 20.22
CA LEU A 299 -4.34 -2.24 20.00
C LEU A 299 -3.62 -2.80 21.24
N ALA A 300 -2.81 -1.98 21.92
CA ALA A 300 -2.08 -2.38 23.13
C ALA A 300 -3.00 -2.76 24.30
N LYS A 301 -4.20 -2.17 24.39
CA LYS A 301 -5.20 -2.50 25.42
C LYS A 301 -5.88 -3.85 25.22
N LYS A 302 -5.73 -4.47 24.04
CA LYS A 302 -6.41 -5.73 23.66
C LYS A 302 -5.46 -6.95 23.62
N THR A 303 -4.19 -6.76 23.94
CA THR A 303 -3.16 -7.80 24.16
C THR A 303 -2.91 -7.99 25.64
#